data_AF-A0A917ZAM5-F1
#
_entry.id   AF-A0A917ZAM5-F1
#
_cell.length_a   1.000
_cell.length_b   1.000
_cell.length_c   1.000
_cell.angle_alpha   90.00
_cell.angle_beta   90.00
_cell.angle_gamma   90.00
#
_symmetry.space_group_name_H-M   'P 1'
#
loop_
_entity.id
_entity.type
_entity.pdbx_description
1 polymer ?
#
loop_
_entity_poly.entity_id
_entity_poly.type
_entity_poly.pdbx_seq_one_letter_code
_entity_poly.pdbx_strand_id
1 'polypeptide(L)'
;MGSPLNSISSKQEIHRILSGAGRAKGVTALVELETPMTAEQIRDKGYITFTNALFEPAAEPAPVYWDSRSTMFCRACSGDSHALTEEFRSWVSTLTPDDDSTLRQFGLTYDRLTKASSAGKIYGYIEAESNPILLREILKKSHVKTIHVIGINKNCELDEDGRTCHSFLWPKSTQLNGLTYRKLDNE
;
A
#
# COMPACT_ATOMS: atom_id res chain seq x y z
N MET A 1 -25.22 -3.03 -10.48
CA MET A 1 -24.58 -2.03 -11.35
C MET A 1 -24.44 -0.75 -10.53
N GLY A 2 -23.26 -0.49 -9.97
CA GLY A 2 -23.00 0.71 -9.15
C GLY A 2 -22.59 1.90 -10.02
N SER A 3 -23.14 3.07 -9.74
CA SER A 3 -23.07 4.27 -10.59
C SER A 3 -21.63 4.81 -10.77
N PRO A 4 -21.14 4.98 -12.02
CA PRO A 4 -19.80 5.51 -12.34
C PRO A 4 -19.61 7.02 -12.04
N LEU A 5 -20.64 7.73 -11.55
CA LEU A 5 -20.58 9.18 -11.31
C LEU A 5 -19.87 9.56 -10.00
N ASN A 6 -19.87 8.69 -8.98
CA ASN A 6 -19.20 8.99 -7.70
C ASN A 6 -17.67 8.82 -7.77
N SER A 7 -17.15 7.91 -8.62
CA SER A 7 -15.72 7.63 -8.71
C SER A 7 -14.92 8.70 -9.48
N ILE A 8 -15.54 9.37 -10.45
CA ILE A 8 -14.89 10.45 -11.21
C ILE A 8 -14.73 11.69 -10.33
N SER A 9 -15.76 12.04 -9.57
CA SER A 9 -15.73 13.17 -8.63
C SER A 9 -14.67 12.96 -7.54
N SER A 10 -14.58 11.74 -6.97
CA SER A 10 -13.57 11.42 -5.96
C SER A 10 -12.14 11.47 -6.52
N LYS A 11 -11.89 10.91 -7.72
CA LYS A 11 -10.55 11.00 -8.34
C LYS A 11 -10.14 12.44 -8.67
N GLN A 12 -11.07 13.29 -9.11
CA GLN A 12 -10.78 14.71 -9.37
C GLN A 12 -10.43 15.47 -8.09
N GLU A 13 -11.14 15.19 -7.00
CA GLU A 13 -10.84 15.78 -5.70
C GLU A 13 -9.46 15.35 -5.17
N ILE A 14 -9.15 14.06 -5.24
CA ILE A 14 -7.83 13.55 -4.83
C ILE A 14 -6.73 14.13 -5.72
N HIS A 15 -6.96 14.24 -7.03
CA HIS A 15 -6.02 14.91 -7.93
C HIS A 15 -5.77 16.37 -7.52
N ARG A 16 -6.80 17.10 -7.10
CA ARG A 16 -6.68 18.48 -6.60
C ARG A 16 -5.85 18.54 -5.32
N ILE A 17 -6.11 17.65 -4.36
CA ILE A 17 -5.36 17.55 -3.09
C ILE A 17 -3.87 17.28 -3.38
N LEU A 18 -3.57 16.25 -4.17
CA LEU A 18 -2.20 15.88 -4.53
C LEU A 18 -1.50 16.97 -5.34
N SER A 19 -2.22 17.69 -6.20
CA SER A 19 -1.66 18.84 -6.93
C SER A 19 -1.31 19.99 -5.98
N GLY A 20 -2.15 20.26 -4.97
CA GLY A 20 -1.89 21.30 -3.96
C GLY A 20 -0.75 20.96 -3.00
N ALA A 21 -0.48 19.67 -2.75
CA ALA A 21 0.66 19.23 -1.95
C ALA A 21 2.02 19.55 -2.62
N GLY A 22 2.05 19.66 -3.95
CA GLY A 22 3.26 20.03 -4.70
C GLY A 22 4.32 18.93 -4.70
N ARG A 23 5.60 19.31 -4.81
CA ARG A 23 6.75 18.38 -4.82
C ARG A 23 7.49 18.28 -3.48
N ALA A 24 7.14 19.13 -2.53
CA ALA A 24 7.88 19.36 -1.29
C ALA A 24 7.17 18.73 -0.08
N LYS A 25 6.25 17.78 -0.29
CA LYS A 25 5.51 17.13 0.80
C LYS A 25 5.47 15.63 0.54
N GLY A 26 5.75 14.84 1.56
CA GLY A 26 5.50 13.41 1.55
C GLY A 26 4.04 13.14 1.82
N VAL A 27 3.43 12.21 1.09
CA VAL A 27 2.02 11.84 1.28
C VAL A 27 1.94 10.37 1.63
N THR A 28 1.32 10.09 2.77
CA THR A 28 0.92 8.72 3.13
C THR A 28 -0.49 8.49 2.63
N ALA A 29 -0.68 7.44 1.82
CA ALA A 29 -1.96 7.16 1.21
C ALA A 29 -2.25 5.67 1.09
N LEU A 30 -3.53 5.30 1.18
CA LEU A 30 -4.02 3.99 0.81
C LEU A 30 -4.42 4.01 -0.67
N VAL A 31 -3.77 3.16 -1.46
CA VAL A 31 -4.17 2.90 -2.85
C VAL A 31 -5.22 1.79 -2.83
N GLU A 32 -6.45 2.09 -3.23
CA GLU A 32 -7.53 1.12 -3.34
C GLU A 32 -7.57 0.54 -4.76
N LEU A 33 -7.62 -0.79 -4.87
CA LEU A 33 -7.67 -1.48 -6.15
C LEU A 33 -9.12 -1.63 -6.64
N GLU A 34 -9.30 -1.54 -7.95
CA GLU A 34 -10.60 -1.73 -8.61
C GLU A 34 -11.11 -3.16 -8.44
N THR A 35 -10.19 -4.12 -8.48
CA THR A 35 -10.47 -5.53 -8.20
C THR A 35 -9.36 -6.10 -7.32
N PRO A 36 -9.66 -7.05 -6.41
CA PRO A 36 -8.62 -7.63 -5.55
C PRO A 36 -7.58 -8.42 -6.37
N MET A 37 -6.31 -8.19 -6.09
CA MET A 37 -5.17 -8.74 -6.83
C MET A 37 -4.24 -9.53 -5.93
N THR A 38 -3.46 -10.46 -6.48
CA THR A 38 -2.31 -11.03 -5.73
C THR A 38 -1.14 -10.04 -5.72
N ALA A 39 -0.17 -10.23 -4.82
CA ALA A 39 1.06 -9.43 -4.79
C ALA A 39 1.80 -9.46 -6.14
N GLU A 40 1.86 -10.64 -6.78
CA GLU A 40 2.41 -10.83 -8.13
C GLU A 40 1.65 -10.03 -9.20
N GLN A 41 0.31 -10.06 -9.19
CA GLN A 41 -0.49 -9.29 -10.14
C GLN A 41 -0.26 -7.78 -9.98
N ILE A 42 -0.08 -7.27 -8.76
CA ILE A 42 0.24 -5.87 -8.50
C ILE A 42 1.64 -5.55 -9.06
N ARG A 43 2.64 -6.39 -8.77
CA ARG A 43 4.01 -6.24 -9.29
C ARG A 43 4.04 -6.16 -10.82
N ASP A 44 3.35 -7.07 -11.51
CA ASP A 44 3.39 -7.16 -12.97
C ASP A 44 2.80 -5.93 -13.67
N LYS A 45 2.08 -5.07 -12.93
CA LYS A 45 1.62 -3.78 -13.42
C LYS A 45 2.66 -2.65 -13.29
N GLY A 46 3.87 -2.95 -12.82
CA GLY A 46 5.03 -2.05 -12.79
C GLY A 46 5.02 -1.06 -11.64
N TYR A 47 4.45 -1.44 -10.48
CA TYR A 47 4.38 -0.58 -9.31
C TYR A 47 5.61 -0.62 -8.43
N ILE A 48 5.66 0.40 -7.57
CA ILE A 48 6.53 0.57 -6.41
C ILE A 48 6.40 -0.65 -5.51
N THR A 49 7.51 -1.03 -4.89
CA THR A 49 7.54 -2.01 -3.80
C THR A 49 6.67 -1.51 -2.64
N PHE A 50 5.67 -2.28 -2.23
CA PHE A 50 4.83 -1.96 -1.07
C PHE A 50 5.13 -2.90 0.10
N THR A 51 5.10 -2.38 1.32
CA THR A 51 5.38 -3.16 2.55
C THR A 51 4.15 -3.33 3.43
N ASN A 52 3.02 -2.78 2.99
CA ASN A 52 1.75 -2.74 3.72
C ASN A 52 0.62 -3.12 2.76
N ALA A 53 -0.17 -4.14 3.09
CA ALA A 53 -1.30 -4.55 2.27
C ALA A 53 -2.59 -4.72 3.08
N LEU A 54 -3.70 -4.43 2.40
CA LEU A 54 -5.06 -4.59 2.87
C LEU A 54 -5.63 -5.89 2.27
N PHE A 55 -5.85 -6.90 3.10
CA PHE A 55 -6.40 -8.20 2.70
C PHE A 55 -7.93 -8.26 2.78
N GLU A 56 -8.56 -7.35 3.53
CA GLU A 56 -10.01 -7.20 3.57
C GLU A 56 -10.36 -5.71 3.78
N PRO A 57 -11.17 -5.09 2.91
CA PRO A 57 -11.58 -3.70 3.05
C PRO A 57 -12.65 -3.58 4.15
N ALA A 58 -12.71 -2.43 4.83
CA ALA A 58 -13.69 -2.21 5.89
C ALA A 58 -14.72 -1.14 5.54
N ALA A 59 -15.97 -1.39 5.97
CA ALA A 59 -16.96 -0.37 6.29
C ALA A 59 -17.29 -0.43 7.80
N GLU A 60 -17.39 -1.64 8.36
CA GLU A 60 -17.26 -2.06 9.77
C GLU A 60 -17.42 -3.60 9.77
N PRO A 61 -16.69 -4.40 10.56
CA PRO A 61 -15.62 -4.05 11.51
C PRO A 61 -14.30 -3.63 10.83
N ALA A 62 -13.25 -3.41 11.65
CA ALA A 62 -11.91 -2.99 11.20
C ALA A 62 -11.34 -3.83 10.05
N PRO A 63 -10.53 -3.21 9.16
CA PRO A 63 -9.96 -3.91 8.01
C PRO A 63 -8.92 -4.95 8.44
N VAL A 64 -8.75 -5.98 7.62
CA VAL A 64 -7.62 -6.90 7.77
C VAL A 64 -6.46 -6.35 6.95
N TYR A 65 -5.40 -5.91 7.62
CA TYR A 65 -4.19 -5.43 6.97
C TYR A 65 -2.96 -6.11 7.58
N TRP A 66 -1.86 -6.11 6.81
CA TRP A 66 -0.57 -6.63 7.23
C TRP A 66 0.52 -5.61 6.92
N ASP A 67 1.36 -5.35 7.91
CA ASP A 67 2.57 -4.54 7.79
C ASP A 67 3.79 -5.45 7.99
N SER A 68 4.50 -5.72 6.90
CA SER A 68 5.72 -6.54 6.90
C SER A 68 6.88 -5.91 7.69
N ARG A 69 6.79 -4.62 8.05
CA ARG A 69 7.78 -3.94 8.90
C ARG A 69 7.43 -4.00 10.38
N SER A 70 6.25 -4.48 10.75
CA SER A 70 5.85 -4.61 12.14
C SER A 70 6.60 -5.76 12.81
N THR A 71 7.60 -5.42 13.61
CA THR A 71 8.38 -6.36 14.42
C THR A 71 7.55 -7.03 15.52
N MET A 72 6.34 -6.50 15.81
CA MET A 72 5.45 -7.00 16.84
C MET A 72 4.79 -8.33 16.44
N PHE A 73 4.42 -8.48 15.16
CA PHE A 73 3.71 -9.66 14.66
C PHE A 73 4.59 -10.54 13.77
N CYS A 74 5.72 -10.02 13.32
CA CYS A 74 6.62 -10.75 12.45
C CYS A 74 8.09 -10.52 12.79
N ARG A 75 8.70 -11.51 13.46
CA ARG A 75 10.13 -11.46 13.83
C ARG A 75 11.09 -11.70 12.67
N ALA A 76 10.62 -12.32 11.58
CA ALA A 76 11.44 -12.74 10.44
C ALA A 76 10.87 -12.28 9.09
N CYS A 77 10.02 -11.25 9.09
CA CYS A 77 9.53 -10.69 7.83
C CYS A 77 10.67 -10.03 7.07
N SER A 78 10.70 -10.29 5.78
CA SER A 78 11.67 -9.73 4.84
C SER A 78 11.41 -8.25 4.54
N GLY A 79 10.19 -7.77 4.80
CA GLY A 79 9.76 -6.43 4.38
C GLY A 79 9.56 -6.32 2.87
N ASP A 80 9.55 -7.46 2.16
CA ASP A 80 9.45 -7.52 0.71
C ASP A 80 7.98 -7.70 0.29
N SER A 81 7.54 -6.83 -0.63
CA SER A 81 6.26 -6.95 -1.33
C SER A 81 6.01 -8.36 -1.92
N HIS A 82 7.06 -9.07 -2.32
CA HIS A 82 6.98 -10.43 -2.87
C HIS A 82 6.54 -11.46 -1.82
N ALA A 83 7.04 -11.32 -0.59
CA ALA A 83 6.77 -12.26 0.48
C ALA A 83 5.55 -11.87 1.31
N LEU A 84 5.03 -10.64 1.15
CA LEU A 84 4.04 -10.07 2.05
C LEU A 84 2.77 -10.92 2.26
N THR A 85 2.27 -11.56 1.19
CA THR A 85 1.12 -12.48 1.32
C THR A 85 1.51 -13.78 2.04
N GLU A 86 2.70 -14.30 1.79
CA GLU A 86 3.19 -15.51 2.47
C GLU A 86 3.54 -15.24 3.94
N GLU A 87 4.06 -14.07 4.26
CA GLU A 87 4.30 -13.61 5.62
C GLU A 87 3.00 -13.51 6.42
N PHE A 88 1.97 -12.89 5.81
CA PHE A 88 0.64 -12.84 6.40
C PHE A 88 0.07 -14.25 6.62
N ARG A 89 0.16 -15.13 5.61
CA ARG A 89 -0.27 -16.54 5.74
C ARG A 89 0.48 -17.28 6.84
N SER A 90 1.79 -17.10 6.91
CA SER A 90 2.62 -17.72 7.93
C SER A 90 2.20 -17.28 9.33
N TRP A 91 1.96 -15.98 9.54
CA TRP A 91 1.47 -15.49 10.83
C TRP A 91 0.09 -16.06 11.16
N VAL A 92 -0.88 -16.02 10.22
CA VAL A 92 -2.22 -16.59 10.45
C VAL A 92 -2.15 -18.08 10.78
N SER A 93 -1.21 -18.84 10.19
CA SER A 93 -1.04 -20.27 10.45
C SER A 93 -0.58 -20.60 11.88
N THR A 94 -0.04 -19.61 12.61
CA THR A 94 0.32 -19.77 14.03
C THR A 94 -0.85 -19.55 14.98
N LEU A 95 -1.95 -18.99 14.48
CA LEU A 95 -3.15 -18.74 15.27
C LEU A 95 -3.95 -20.02 15.43
N THR A 96 -4.70 -20.09 16.52
CA THR A 96 -5.63 -21.17 16.83
C THR A 96 -7.02 -20.59 17.10
N PRO A 97 -8.08 -21.43 17.07
CA PRO A 97 -9.42 -20.98 17.46
C PRO A 97 -9.51 -20.38 18.87
N ASP A 98 -8.62 -20.80 19.80
CA ASP A 98 -8.60 -20.30 21.18
C ASP A 98 -8.15 -18.82 21.26
N ASP A 99 -7.43 -18.33 20.25
CA ASP A 99 -6.98 -16.94 20.15
C ASP A 99 -8.11 -15.97 19.77
N ASP A 100 -9.29 -16.46 19.35
CA ASP A 100 -10.40 -15.64 18.83
C ASP A 100 -10.87 -14.60 19.86
N SER A 101 -10.86 -14.93 21.14
CA SER A 101 -11.23 -14.01 22.22
C SER A 101 -10.30 -12.79 22.31
N THR A 102 -9.00 -12.98 22.05
CA THR A 102 -8.01 -11.89 22.00
C THR A 102 -8.14 -11.11 20.70
N LEU A 103 -8.31 -11.80 19.57
CA LEU A 103 -8.47 -11.17 18.25
C LEU A 103 -9.67 -10.22 18.20
N ARG A 104 -10.78 -10.58 18.86
CA ARG A 104 -12.00 -9.75 18.93
C ARG A 104 -11.78 -8.40 19.60
N GLN A 105 -10.81 -8.28 20.50
CA GLN A 105 -10.45 -7.01 21.13
C GLN A 105 -9.90 -6.00 20.11
N PHE A 106 -9.38 -6.49 18.98
CA PHE A 106 -8.89 -5.70 17.86
C PHE A 106 -9.89 -5.65 16.69
N GLY A 107 -11.12 -6.12 16.88
CA GLY A 107 -12.13 -6.20 15.81
C GLY A 107 -11.82 -7.27 14.75
N LEU A 108 -10.95 -8.22 15.05
CA LEU A 108 -10.60 -9.36 14.19
C LEU A 108 -11.26 -10.65 14.69
N THR A 109 -11.34 -11.66 13.83
CA THR A 109 -11.73 -13.03 14.22
C THR A 109 -10.82 -14.04 13.54
N TYR A 110 -10.61 -15.18 14.17
CA TYR A 110 -9.79 -16.27 13.62
C TYR A 110 -10.29 -16.69 12.23
N ASP A 111 -11.60 -16.85 12.07
CA ASP A 111 -12.22 -17.22 10.80
C ASP A 111 -11.99 -16.17 9.69
N ARG A 112 -12.07 -14.88 10.03
CA ARG A 112 -11.82 -13.80 9.06
C ARG A 112 -10.38 -13.81 8.59
N LEU A 113 -9.43 -13.94 9.52
CA LEU A 113 -8.01 -14.00 9.20
C LEU A 113 -7.68 -15.23 8.36
N THR A 114 -8.23 -16.39 8.71
CA THR A 114 -8.04 -17.65 7.95
C THR A 114 -8.63 -17.54 6.54
N LYS A 115 -9.80 -16.92 6.39
CA LYS A 115 -10.41 -16.69 5.08
C LYS A 115 -9.58 -15.72 4.24
N ALA A 116 -9.14 -14.61 4.81
CA ALA A 116 -8.32 -13.61 4.14
C ALA A 116 -6.97 -14.18 3.69
N SER A 117 -6.29 -14.94 4.57
CA SER A 117 -5.00 -15.57 4.27
C SER A 117 -5.12 -16.62 3.15
N SER A 118 -6.18 -17.43 3.20
CA SER A 118 -6.47 -18.43 2.16
C SER A 118 -6.73 -17.76 0.81
N ALA A 119 -7.51 -16.68 0.77
CA ALA A 119 -7.80 -15.95 -0.47
C ALA A 119 -6.53 -15.36 -1.10
N GLY A 120 -5.58 -14.86 -0.28
CA GLY A 120 -4.34 -14.25 -0.76
C GLY A 120 -4.56 -13.08 -1.71
N LYS A 121 -5.65 -12.34 -1.50
CA LYS A 121 -6.04 -11.19 -2.31
C LYS A 121 -5.84 -9.90 -1.54
N ILE A 122 -5.22 -8.95 -2.21
CA ILE A 122 -4.96 -7.60 -1.75
C ILE A 122 -6.01 -6.70 -2.40
N TYR A 123 -6.72 -5.95 -1.57
CA TYR A 123 -7.73 -4.96 -1.94
C TYR A 123 -7.15 -3.56 -2.04
N GLY A 124 -5.99 -3.34 -1.40
CA GLY A 124 -5.27 -2.08 -1.44
C GLY A 124 -3.93 -2.17 -0.74
N TYR A 125 -3.09 -1.16 -0.89
CA TYR A 125 -1.78 -1.10 -0.25
C TYR A 125 -1.47 0.31 0.22
N ILE A 126 -0.64 0.44 1.26
CA ILE A 126 -0.27 1.75 1.81
C ILE A 126 1.07 2.17 1.23
N GLU A 127 1.06 3.34 0.60
CA GLU A 127 2.23 4.07 0.15
C GLU A 127 2.58 5.10 1.22
N ALA A 128 3.68 4.88 1.93
CA ALA A 128 4.17 5.80 2.95
C ALA A 128 5.14 6.82 2.35
N GLU A 129 4.99 8.10 2.74
CA GLU A 129 5.90 9.19 2.34
C GLU A 129 6.09 9.32 0.82
N SER A 130 5.04 9.00 0.06
CA SER A 130 5.09 8.90 -1.38
C SER A 130 5.03 10.27 -2.07
N ASN A 131 5.58 10.37 -3.28
CA ASN A 131 5.55 11.60 -4.07
C ASN A 131 4.12 11.91 -4.53
N PRO A 132 3.60 13.14 -4.33
CA PRO A 132 2.29 13.51 -4.87
C PRO A 132 2.16 13.34 -6.39
N ILE A 133 3.23 13.54 -7.16
CA ILE A 133 3.26 13.28 -8.60
C ILE A 133 3.11 11.78 -8.89
N LEU A 134 3.81 10.94 -8.15
CA LEU A 134 3.75 9.49 -8.29
C LEU A 134 2.35 8.97 -7.98
N LEU A 135 1.74 9.44 -6.89
CA LEU A 135 0.36 9.11 -6.54
C LEU A 135 -0.64 9.58 -7.60
N ARG A 136 -0.42 10.74 -8.25
CA ARG A 136 -1.25 11.18 -9.39
C ARG A 136 -1.11 10.25 -10.60
N GLU A 137 0.09 9.75 -10.88
CA GLU A 137 0.28 8.77 -11.95
C GLU A 137 -0.35 7.41 -11.61
N ILE A 138 -0.30 6.98 -10.34
CA ILE A 138 -1.00 5.78 -9.86
C ILE A 138 -2.51 5.95 -9.98
N LEU A 139 -3.08 7.10 -9.62
CA LEU A 139 -4.53 7.36 -9.66
C LEU A 139 -5.15 7.21 -11.07
N LYS A 140 -4.36 7.47 -12.11
CA LYS A 140 -4.77 7.34 -13.52
C LYS A 140 -4.86 5.89 -14.00
N LYS A 141 -4.36 4.93 -13.22
CA LYS A 141 -4.22 3.54 -13.66
C LYS A 141 -5.56 2.84 -13.56
N SER A 142 -5.87 2.01 -14.55
CA SER A 142 -7.22 1.43 -14.73
C SER A 142 -7.62 0.43 -13.64
N HIS A 143 -6.67 -0.17 -12.94
CA HIS A 143 -6.94 -1.09 -11.84
C HIS A 143 -6.82 -0.42 -10.46
N VAL A 144 -6.60 0.90 -10.42
CA VAL A 144 -6.70 1.69 -9.19
C VAL A 144 -8.08 2.32 -9.15
N LYS A 145 -8.86 1.95 -8.14
CA LYS A 145 -10.20 2.50 -7.92
C LYS A 145 -10.13 3.94 -7.47
N THR A 146 -9.31 4.21 -6.47
CA THR A 146 -9.05 5.54 -5.93
C THR A 146 -7.82 5.52 -5.03
N ILE A 147 -7.44 6.69 -4.53
CA ILE A 147 -6.43 6.85 -3.49
C ILE A 147 -7.06 7.60 -2.33
N HIS A 148 -6.87 7.11 -1.11
CA HIS A 148 -7.29 7.78 0.12
C HIS A 148 -6.07 8.41 0.77
N VAL A 149 -6.04 9.74 0.87
CA VAL A 149 -4.95 10.46 1.54
C VAL A 149 -5.12 10.31 3.05
N ILE A 150 -4.16 9.67 3.71
CA ILE A 150 -4.15 9.45 5.15
C ILE A 150 -3.45 10.62 5.85
N GLY A 151 -2.35 11.11 5.28
CA GLY A 151 -1.58 12.21 5.85
C GLY A 151 -0.70 12.92 4.83
N ILE A 152 -0.44 14.20 5.09
CA ILE A 152 0.49 15.03 4.31
C ILE A 152 1.54 15.56 5.28
N ASN A 153 2.78 15.10 5.12
CA ASN A 153 3.88 15.48 5.99
C ASN A 153 4.57 16.73 5.44
N LYS A 154 4.55 17.81 6.24
CA LYS A 154 5.21 19.09 5.93
C LYS A 154 6.73 19.02 6.04
N ASN A 155 7.27 18.03 6.75
CA ASN A 155 8.71 17.87 6.98
C ASN A 155 9.51 17.46 5.73
N CYS A 156 8.87 17.37 4.55
CA CYS A 156 9.56 17.31 3.26
C CYS A 156 9.70 18.67 2.55
N GLU A 157 9.31 19.76 3.22
CA GLU A 157 9.64 21.11 2.75
C GLU A 157 11.17 21.19 2.77
N LEU A 158 11.76 21.40 1.59
CA LEU A 158 13.20 21.58 1.42
C LEU A 158 13.68 22.56 2.48
N ASP A 159 14.71 22.18 3.24
CA ASP A 159 15.42 23.14 4.09
C ASP A 159 16.03 24.25 3.21
N GLU A 160 16.45 25.35 3.83
CA GLU A 160 17.01 26.53 3.15
C GLU A 160 18.22 26.18 2.25
N ASP A 161 18.83 25.01 2.46
CA ASP A 161 19.99 24.50 1.74
C ASP A 161 19.66 23.50 0.61
N GLY A 162 18.37 23.18 0.39
CA GLY A 162 17.93 22.26 -0.67
C GLY A 162 18.35 20.79 -0.46
N ARG A 163 18.62 20.37 0.78
CA ARG A 163 19.10 19.04 1.16
C ARG A 163 18.04 18.24 1.94
N THR A 164 17.11 17.72 1.15
CA THR A 164 16.52 16.36 1.23
C THR A 164 15.67 15.95 2.43
N CYS A 165 14.37 15.75 2.15
CA CYS A 165 13.78 14.43 2.47
C CYS A 165 14.67 13.37 1.84
N HIS A 166 15.22 12.43 2.62
CA HIS A 166 16.22 11.44 2.18
C HIS A 166 15.90 10.89 0.78
N SER A 167 16.55 11.49 -0.23
CA SER A 167 16.20 11.33 -1.65
C SER A 167 16.66 10.01 -2.25
N PHE A 168 17.30 9.16 -1.45
CA PHE A 168 17.73 7.81 -1.85
C PHE A 168 16.57 6.81 -1.95
N LEU A 169 15.35 7.14 -1.47
CA LEU A 169 14.21 6.22 -1.44
C LEU A 169 13.03 6.60 -2.34
N TRP A 170 13.09 7.72 -3.05
CA TRP A 170 12.01 8.09 -3.97
C TRP A 170 12.26 7.42 -5.31
N PRO A 171 11.35 6.56 -5.83
CA PRO A 171 11.45 6.06 -7.19
C PRO A 171 11.62 7.25 -8.11
N LYS A 172 12.78 7.36 -8.78
CA LYS A 172 12.94 8.32 -9.86
C LYS A 172 11.78 8.07 -10.82
N SER A 173 11.17 9.13 -11.34
CA SER A 173 10.04 9.04 -12.29
C SER A 173 10.31 8.09 -13.48
N THR A 174 11.58 7.78 -13.76
CA THR A 174 12.05 6.78 -14.72
C THR A 174 11.69 5.32 -14.39
N GLN A 175 11.39 4.97 -13.14
CA GLN A 175 10.95 3.62 -12.74
C GLN A 175 9.48 3.34 -13.09
N LEU A 176 8.69 4.37 -13.43
CA LEU A 176 7.28 4.23 -13.83
C LEU A 176 7.07 3.64 -15.23
N ASN A 177 8.15 3.44 -16.00
CA ASN A 177 8.10 2.97 -17.39
C ASN A 177 8.53 1.51 -17.57
N GLY A 178 8.67 0.72 -16.50
CA GLY A 178 8.98 -0.72 -16.63
C GLY A 178 10.38 -1.04 -17.17
N LEU A 179 11.30 -0.08 -17.17
CA LEU A 179 12.71 -0.33 -17.49
C LEU A 179 13.45 -0.76 -16.22
N THR A 180 13.28 -2.06 -15.92
CA THR A 180 14.24 -2.99 -15.32
C THR A 180 15.43 -2.41 -14.55
N TYR A 181 15.54 -2.85 -13.28
CA TYR A 181 16.78 -3.35 -12.72
C TYR A 181 17.49 -4.24 -13.76
N ARG A 182 18.40 -3.69 -14.57
CA ARG A 182 19.51 -4.48 -15.07
C ARG A 182 20.48 -4.59 -13.90
N LYS A 183 20.66 -5.82 -13.40
CA LYS A 183 21.83 -6.24 -12.66
C LYS A 183 23.05 -5.50 -13.23
N LEU A 184 23.69 -4.68 -12.42
CA LEU A 184 25.09 -4.38 -12.64
C LEU A 184 25.80 -5.67 -12.26
N ASP A 185 26.05 -6.51 -13.27
CA ASP A 185 27.04 -7.56 -13.15
C ASP A 185 28.38 -6.86 -12.87
N ASN A 186 29.03 -7.28 -11.79
CA ASN A 186 30.36 -6.83 -11.42
C ASN A 186 31.36 -7.33 -12.48
N GLU A 187 32.02 -6.39 -13.14
CA GLU A 187 33.38 -6.57 -13.67
C GLU A 187 34.30 -5.53 -13.02
#